data_AF-A0A8H3L5P5-F1
#
_entry.id   AF-A0A8H3L5P5-F1
#
_cell.length_a   1.000
_cell.length_b   1.000
_cell.length_c   1.000
_cell.angle_alpha   90.00
_cell.angle_beta   90.00
_cell.angle_gamma   90.00
#
_symmetry.space_group_name_H-M   'P 1'
#
loop_
_entity.id
_entity.type
_entity.pdbx_description
1 polymer ?
#
loop_
_entity_poly.entity_id
_entity_poly.type
_entity_poly.pdbx_seq_one_letter_code
_entity_poly.pdbx_strand_id
1 'polypeptide(L)'
;MLNTFIQEKDLIWIPYNQFKNVKYLNKGGFGTIYSAIWLRSDKDVEVALKCPNNLNENLEEFLNECDSHEKCLRSIRIIDLYGFTKNPDTLNYMLVMDYANKVIGY
;
A
#
# COMPACT_ATOMS: atom_id res chain seq x y z
N MET A 1 18.05 -4.64 6.75
CA MET A 1 17.41 -4.13 5.52
C MET A 1 15.93 -3.84 5.73
N LEU A 2 15.07 -4.82 6.00
CA LEU A 2 13.63 -4.56 6.22
C LEU A 2 13.31 -3.60 7.38
N ASN A 3 13.92 -3.81 8.56
CA ASN A 3 13.71 -2.90 9.70
C ASN A 3 14.21 -1.47 9.46
N THR A 4 15.23 -1.31 8.61
CA THR A 4 15.75 0.01 8.23
C THR A 4 14.73 0.75 7.37
N PHE A 5 14.13 0.08 6.38
CA PHE A 5 13.11 0.66 5.53
C PHE A 5 11.84 1.05 6.30
N ILE A 6 11.40 0.21 7.24
CA ILE A 6 10.24 0.51 8.09
C ILE A 6 10.49 1.76 8.95
N GLN A 7 11.72 1.92 9.48
CA GLN A 7 12.11 3.09 10.27
C GLN A 7 12.34 4.35 9.43
N GLU A 8 12.86 4.22 8.21
CA GLU A 8 13.08 5.37 7.31
C GLU A 8 11.77 5.92 6.73
N LYS A 9 10.74 5.09 6.59
CA LYS A 9 9.46 5.44 5.97
C LYS A 9 8.30 5.59 6.97
N ASP A 10 8.57 5.52 8.27
CA ASP A 10 7.57 5.64 9.36
C ASP A 10 6.29 4.80 9.13
N LEU A 11 6.46 3.58 8.59
CA LEU A 11 5.33 2.73 8.22
C LEU A 11 4.62 2.21 9.47
N ILE A 12 3.32 2.47 9.58
CA ILE A 12 2.52 2.08 10.75
C ILE A 12 1.74 0.78 10.53
N TRP A 13 1.48 0.06 11.61
CA TRP A 13 0.49 -1.02 11.60
C TRP A 13 -0.92 -0.45 11.72
N ILE A 14 -1.78 -0.74 10.75
CA ILE A 14 -3.16 -0.24 10.69
C ILE A 14 -4.12 -1.43 10.86
N PRO A 15 -4.92 -1.47 11.95
CA PRO A 15 -5.93 -2.50 12.14
C PRO A 15 -6.93 -2.54 10.97
N TYR A 16 -7.21 -3.74 10.44
CA TYR A 16 -8.05 -3.89 9.25
C TYR A 16 -9.48 -3.35 9.43
N ASN A 17 -10.00 -3.37 10.66
CA ASN A 17 -11.31 -2.83 11.01
C ASN A 17 -11.40 -1.29 10.88
N GLN A 18 -10.29 -0.59 10.66
CA GLN A 18 -10.28 0.84 10.34
C GLN A 18 -10.59 1.11 8.86
N PHE A 19 -10.70 0.09 8.02
CA PHE A 19 -11.06 0.24 6.61
C PHE A 19 -12.54 -0.06 6.38
N LYS A 20 -13.22 0.84 5.67
CA LYS A 20 -14.59 0.67 5.18
C LYS A 20 -14.63 0.65 3.67
N ASN A 21 -15.74 0.11 3.15
CA ASN A 21 -16.04 0.14 1.71
C ASN A 21 -14.91 -0.48 0.86
N VAL A 22 -14.31 -1.57 1.36
CA VAL A 22 -13.22 -2.26 0.66
C VAL A 22 -13.77 -2.85 -0.64
N LYS A 23 -13.24 -2.40 -1.79
CA LYS A 23 -13.68 -2.81 -3.12
C LYS A 23 -12.51 -3.30 -3.94
N TYR A 24 -12.70 -4.39 -4.66
CA TYR A 24 -11.73 -4.86 -5.65
C TYR A 24 -11.59 -3.83 -6.77
N LEU A 25 -10.34 -3.53 -7.16
CA LEU A 25 -10.05 -2.66 -8.30
C LEU A 25 -9.46 -3.45 -9.47
N ASN A 26 -8.36 -4.17 -9.22
CA ASN A 26 -7.60 -4.83 -10.27
C ASN A 26 -6.72 -5.96 -9.70
N LYS A 27 -6.37 -6.93 -10.53
CA LYS A 27 -5.40 -7.97 -10.27
C LYS A 27 -4.40 -8.02 -11.42
N GLY A 28 -3.13 -7.78 -11.10
CA GLY A 28 -2.03 -7.87 -12.04
C GLY A 28 -1.06 -9.01 -11.68
N GLY A 29 0.05 -9.09 -12.42
CA GLY A 29 1.14 -10.04 -12.13
C GLY A 29 1.72 -9.86 -10.71
N PHE A 30 1.70 -8.63 -10.20
CA PHE A 30 2.31 -8.25 -8.91
C PHE A 30 1.32 -8.22 -7.73
N GLY A 31 0.13 -8.81 -7.88
CA GLY A 31 -0.86 -8.89 -6.81
C GLY A 31 -2.21 -8.26 -7.15
N THR A 32 -3.05 -8.18 -6.12
CA THR A 32 -4.42 -7.66 -6.20
C THR A 32 -4.51 -6.32 -5.47
N ILE A 33 -5.19 -5.35 -6.07
CA ILE A 33 -5.39 -4.01 -5.52
C ILE A 33 -6.87 -3.82 -5.19
N TYR A 34 -7.13 -3.27 -4.02
CA TYR A 34 -8.45 -2.87 -3.54
C TYR A 34 -8.44 -1.37 -3.23
N SER A 35 -9.57 -0.67 -3.39
CA SER A 35 -9.79 0.64 -2.77
C SER A 35 -10.46 0.45 -1.43
N ALA A 36 -10.19 1.35 -0.49
CA ALA A 36 -10.87 1.40 0.79
C ALA A 36 -10.92 2.84 1.31
N ILE A 37 -11.81 3.09 2.27
CA ILE A 37 -11.82 4.31 3.06
C ILE A 37 -11.16 3.98 4.40
N TRP A 38 -10.02 4.61 4.68
CA TRP A 38 -9.36 4.55 5.99
C TRP A 38 -9.99 5.58 6.93
N LEU A 39 -10.60 5.09 8.01
CA LEU A 39 -11.19 5.90 9.06
C LEU A 39 -10.11 6.35 10.04
N ARG A 40 -9.71 7.61 9.96
CA ARG A 40 -8.85 8.23 10.98
C ARG A 40 -9.68 9.09 11.91
N SER A 41 -9.10 9.41 13.06
CA SER A 41 -9.74 10.27 14.06
C SER A 41 -10.06 11.67 13.53
N ASP A 42 -9.30 12.15 12.54
CA ASP A 42 -9.38 13.49 11.97
C ASP A 42 -10.15 13.57 10.65
N LYS A 43 -10.06 12.53 9.81
CA LYS A 43 -10.71 12.47 8.49
C LYS A 43 -10.76 11.06 7.92
N ASP A 44 -11.72 10.86 7.01
CA ASP A 44 -11.76 9.69 6.15
C ASP A 44 -10.85 9.90 4.94
N VAL A 45 -9.96 8.94 4.67
CA VAL A 45 -9.00 9.01 3.56
C VAL A 45 -9.22 7.84 2.60
N GLU A 46 -9.31 8.13 1.30
CA GLU A 46 -9.35 7.09 0.28
C GLU A 46 -7.94 6.51 0.07
N VAL A 47 -7.81 5.20 0.24
CA VAL A 47 -6.54 4.49 0.17
C VAL A 47 -6.64 3.30 -0.78
N ALA A 48 -5.50 2.92 -1.35
CA ALA A 48 -5.34 1.63 -2.02
C ALA A 48 -4.75 0.60 -1.04
N LEU A 49 -5.33 -0.59 -1.02
CA LEU A 49 -4.80 -1.76 -0.32
C LEU A 49 -4.23 -2.73 -1.36
N LYS A 50 -2.90 -2.90 -1.39
CA LYS A 50 -2.24 -3.84 -2.29
C LYS A 50 -1.92 -5.14 -1.56
N CYS A 51 -2.48 -6.24 -2.04
CA CYS A 51 -2.24 -7.59 -1.56
C CYS A 51 -1.32 -8.33 -2.54
N PRO A 52 -0.06 -8.67 -2.16
CA PRO A 52 0.82 -9.47 -3.00
C PRO A 52 0.31 -10.90 -3.13
N ASN A 53 0.62 -11.57 -4.25
CA ASN A 53 0.18 -12.95 -4.51
C ASN A 53 0.93 -14.00 -3.67
N ASN A 54 2.14 -13.68 -3.18
CA ASN A 54 2.93 -14.56 -2.30
C ASN A 54 3.61 -13.73 -1.19
N LEU A 55 3.21 -13.94 0.06
CA LEU A 55 3.65 -13.13 1.22
C LEU A 55 5.06 -13.46 1.71
N ASN A 56 5.54 -14.69 1.46
CA ASN A 56 6.82 -15.17 1.98
C ASN A 56 8.02 -14.78 1.11
N GLU A 57 7.81 -14.36 -0.13
CA GLU A 57 8.91 -14.07 -1.08
C GLU A 57 9.04 -12.58 -1.41
N ASN A 58 8.03 -11.76 -1.16
CA ASN A 58 7.89 -10.53 -1.93
C ASN A 58 7.79 -9.21 -1.16
N LEU A 59 7.92 -9.16 0.18
CA LEU A 59 7.96 -7.84 0.84
C LEU A 59 9.24 -7.10 0.48
N GLU A 60 10.40 -7.76 0.54
CA GLU A 60 11.69 -7.15 0.19
C GLU A 60 11.84 -6.90 -1.31
N GLU A 61 11.36 -7.80 -2.18
CA GLU A 61 11.30 -7.56 -3.64
C GLU A 61 10.37 -6.39 -3.96
N PHE A 62 9.22 -6.29 -3.29
CA PHE A 62 8.29 -5.18 -3.49
C PHE A 62 8.85 -3.86 -2.96
N LEU A 63 9.53 -3.88 -1.81
CA LEU A 63 10.23 -2.70 -1.29
C LEU A 63 11.42 -2.32 -2.19
N ASN A 64 12.12 -3.29 -2.76
CA ASN A 64 13.15 -3.06 -3.78
C ASN A 64 12.55 -2.56 -5.09
N GLU A 65 11.34 -2.96 -5.47
CA GLU A 65 10.60 -2.38 -6.59
C GLU A 65 10.27 -0.90 -6.29
N CYS A 66 9.84 -0.59 -5.06
CA CYS A 66 9.68 0.80 -4.61
C CYS A 66 11.01 1.59 -4.62
N ASP A 67 12.12 1.01 -4.14
CA ASP A 67 13.45 1.64 -4.08
C ASP A 67 14.13 1.77 -5.48
N SER A 68 13.92 0.80 -6.36
CA SER A 68 14.41 0.86 -7.75
C SER A 68 13.62 1.88 -8.58
N HIS A 69 12.33 2.07 -8.28
CA HIS A 69 11.57 3.21 -8.78
C HIS A 69 12.09 4.55 -8.23
N GLU A 70 12.55 4.63 -6.97
CA GLU A 70 13.16 5.84 -6.40
C GLU A 70 14.48 6.25 -7.11
N LYS A 71 15.33 5.29 -7.50
CA LYS A 71 16.61 5.59 -8.18
C LYS A 71 16.44 6.08 -9.63
N CYS A 72 15.38 5.66 -10.33
CA CYS A 72 15.11 6.10 -11.71
C CYS A 72 14.24 7.37 -11.80
N LEU A 73 13.45 7.70 -10.77
CA LEU A 73 12.37 8.69 -10.89
C LEU A 73 12.41 9.72 -9.76
N ARG A 74 13.34 10.67 -9.84
CA ARG A 74 13.29 11.94 -9.08
C ARG A 74 12.02 12.80 -9.34
N SER A 75 10.99 12.30 -10.02
CA SER A 75 9.92 13.12 -10.60
C SER A 75 8.52 12.49 -10.65
N ILE A 76 8.30 11.23 -10.24
CA ILE A 76 6.93 10.69 -10.18
C ILE A 76 6.51 10.66 -8.72
N ARG A 77 5.61 11.58 -8.37
CA ARG A 77 4.78 11.62 -7.16
C ARG A 77 4.81 10.31 -6.41
N ILE A 78 5.62 10.28 -5.35
CA ILE A 78 5.71 9.20 -4.39
C ILE A 78 4.27 8.90 -3.96
N ILE A 79 3.77 7.71 -4.27
CA ILE A 79 2.52 7.25 -3.67
C ILE A 79 2.85 7.12 -2.19
N ASP A 80 2.27 7.97 -1.35
CA ASP A 80 2.53 7.96 0.09
C ASP A 80 2.16 6.58 0.64
N LEU A 81 3.17 5.88 1.17
CA LEU A 81 3.00 4.62 1.86
C LEU A 81 2.63 4.92 3.31
N TYR A 82 1.45 4.48 3.74
CA TYR A 82 1.00 4.68 5.11
C TYR A 82 1.45 3.55 6.03
N GLY A 83 1.50 2.32 5.52
CA GLY A 83 1.95 1.17 6.30
C GLY A 83 1.24 -0.11 5.92
N PHE A 84 1.01 -1.00 6.89
CA PHE A 84 0.56 -2.36 6.63
C PHE A 84 -0.71 -2.70 7.39
N THR A 85 -1.52 -3.58 6.81
CA THR A 85 -2.66 -4.20 7.46
C THR A 85 -2.69 -5.70 7.17
N LYS A 86 -3.51 -6.44 7.91
CA LYS A 86 -3.75 -7.87 7.67
C LYS A 86 -5.23 -8.13 7.59
N ASN A 87 -5.66 -8.65 6.46
CA ASN A 87 -7.05 -9.04 6.26
C ASN A 87 -7.36 -10.25 7.17
N PRO A 88 -8.37 -10.17 8.05
CA PRO A 88 -8.68 -11.24 9.00
C PRO A 88 -9.26 -12.49 8.34
N ASP A 89 -9.92 -12.35 7.19
CA ASP A 89 -10.59 -13.45 6.49
C ASP A 89 -9.61 -14.27 5.66
N THR A 90 -8.72 -13.58 4.93
CA THR A 90 -7.72 -14.23 4.05
C THR A 90 -6.37 -14.45 4.74
N LEU A 91 -6.19 -13.86 5.93
CA LEU A 91 -4.92 -13.80 6.68
C LEU A 91 -3.76 -13.17 5.90
N ASN A 92 -4.05 -12.52 4.77
CA ASN A 92 -3.04 -11.92 3.92
C ASN A 92 -2.63 -10.53 4.43
N TYR A 93 -1.33 -10.24 4.41
CA TYR A 93 -0.85 -8.88 4.63
C TYR A 93 -1.09 -8.03 3.38
N MET A 94 -1.43 -6.77 3.61
CA MET A 94 -1.70 -5.79 2.56
C MET A 94 -0.97 -4.49 2.89
N LEU A 95 -0.44 -3.85 1.87
CA LEU A 95 0.18 -2.53 1.98
C LEU A 95 -0.89 -1.45 1.77
N VAL A 96 -0.85 -0.44 2.63
CA VAL A 96 -1.74 0.71 2.65
C VAL A 96 -1.00 1.89 2.03
N MET A 97 -1.56 2.42 0.96
CA MET A 97 -0.94 3.51 0.21
C MET A 97 -1.99 4.50 -0.29
N ASP A 98 -1.56 5.69 -0.64
CA ASP A 98 -2.45 6.71 -1.19
C ASP A 98 -3.20 6.22 -2.43
N TYR A 99 -4.49 6.50 -2.51
CA TYR A 99 -5.25 6.14 -3.70
C TYR A 99 -4.84 7.08 -4.84
N ALA A 100 -4.14 6.53 -5.84
CA ALA A 100 -3.60 7.29 -6.97
C ALA A 100 -4.71 7.79 -7.92
N ASN A 101 -5.44 8.81 -7.49
CA ASN A 101 -6.53 9.41 -8.27
C ASN A 101 -6.13 10.77 -8.87
N LYS A 102 -4.89 10.89 -9.36
CA LYS A 102 -4.46 12.03 -10.20
C LYS A 102 -3.52 11.58 -11.32
N VAL A 103 -4.08 10.88 -12.31
CA VAL A 103 -3.62 11.00 -13.70
C VAL A 103 -4.39 12.16 -14.32
N ILE A 104 -3.75 13.33 -14.27
CA ILE A 104 -3.70 14.44 -15.24
C ILE A 104 -5.00 14.75 -16.03
N GLY A 105 -5.65 15.85 -15.69
CA GLY A 105 -6.47 16.61 -16.65
C GLY A 105 -5.54 17.37 -17.59
N TYR A 106 -5.73 17.18 -18.89
CA TYR A 106 -5.06 17.89 -19.98
C TYR A 106 -5.34 19.39 -19.96
#